data_AF-S8A680-F1
#
_entry.id   AF-S8A680-F1
#
_cell.length_a   1.000
_cell.length_b   1.000
_cell.length_c   1.000
_cell.angle_alpha   90.00
_cell.angle_beta   90.00
_cell.angle_gamma   90.00
#
_symmetry.space_group_name_H-M   'P 1'
#
loop_
_entity.id
_entity.type
_entity.pdbx_description
1 polymer ?
#
loop_
_entity_poly.entity_id
_entity_poly.type
_entity_poly.pdbx_seq_one_letter_code
_entity_poly.pdbx_strand_id
1 'polypeptide(L)'
;MSYAAVVAKGGPQDPQDAYVAPICSSAAPPVETVIPTDSSVASLIDVDSGVSVVSSDFQDQPVKTYTQAERLELEAQVAAEEEAARVRAAKRKSKVQNAGGDLLAWFKDPVHSGGAFASTALLVTLGVFGYKKYKVGEFSWKTAGIGASVLVGFSLVEFYATKFAQNYLKKKQN
;
A
#
# COMPACT_ATOMS: atom_id res chain seq x y z
N MET A 1 17.35 -12.92 3.15
CA MET A 1 18.66 -12.33 3.49
C MET A 1 18.46 -11.53 4.77
N SER A 2 19.30 -11.75 5.78
CA SER A 2 19.16 -11.09 7.09
C SER A 2 19.86 -9.73 7.10
N TYR A 3 19.18 -8.72 7.64
CA TYR A 3 19.69 -7.34 7.75
C TYR A 3 21.00 -7.28 8.56
N ALA A 4 21.11 -8.12 9.59
CA ALA A 4 22.31 -8.23 10.42
C ALA A 4 23.56 -8.66 9.63
N ALA A 5 23.39 -9.49 8.60
CA ALA A 5 24.50 -9.98 7.77
C ALA A 5 25.03 -8.92 6.79
N VAL A 6 24.22 -7.90 6.47
CA VAL A 6 24.63 -6.79 5.60
C VAL A 6 25.45 -5.77 6.39
N VAL A 7 25.07 -5.50 7.64
CA VAL A 7 25.80 -4.61 8.55
C VAL A 7 27.15 -5.20 8.96
N ALA A 8 27.19 -6.50 9.28
CA ALA A 8 28.42 -7.20 9.63
C ALA A 8 29.46 -7.22 8.49
N LYS A 9 29.02 -7.01 7.24
CA LYS A 9 29.91 -7.06 6.08
C LYS A 9 30.77 -5.83 5.90
N GLY A 10 30.45 -4.72 6.57
CA GLY A 10 31.17 -3.44 6.44
C GLY A 10 31.07 -2.85 5.03
N GLY A 11 30.65 -1.60 4.89
CA GLY A 11 30.73 -0.93 3.59
C GLY A 11 32.20 -0.75 3.17
N PRO A 12 32.53 -0.81 1.87
CA PRO A 12 33.87 -0.45 1.41
C PRO A 12 34.13 1.03 1.78
N GLN A 13 35.07 1.27 2.69
CA GLN A 13 35.57 2.61 3.00
C GLN A 13 36.47 3.08 1.86
N ASP A 14 36.20 4.27 1.33
CA ASP A 14 37.03 4.93 0.33
C ASP A 14 38.40 5.27 0.95
N PRO A 15 39.53 5.10 0.24
CA PRO A 15 40.87 5.39 0.79
C PRO A 15 41.07 6.82 1.31
N GLN A 16 40.20 7.77 0.93
CA GLN A 16 40.21 9.12 1.49
C GLN A 16 39.71 9.19 2.95
N ASP A 17 38.88 8.25 3.40
CA ASP A 17 38.44 8.16 4.81
C ASP A 17 39.48 7.50 5.73
N ALA A 18 40.46 6.77 5.17
CA ALA A 18 41.56 6.18 5.94
C ALA A 18 42.61 7.23 6.38
N TYR A 19 42.66 8.40 5.73
CA TYR A 19 43.52 9.51 6.12
C TYR A 19 42.97 10.36 7.27
N VAL A 20 41.72 10.11 7.70
CA VAL A 20 41.09 10.76 8.86
C VAL A 20 40.94 9.77 10.02
N ALA A 21 41.81 8.74 10.07
CA ALA A 21 42.04 8.02 11.31
C ALA A 21 42.62 8.99 12.35
N PRO A 22 42.10 8.98 13.59
CA PRO A 22 42.40 10.00 14.58
C PRO A 22 43.88 9.94 14.96
N ILE A 23 44.48 11.13 14.98
CA ILE A 23 45.81 11.41 15.49
C ILE A 23 45.87 10.92 16.95
N CYS A 24 46.46 9.76 17.18
CA CYS A 24 46.81 9.30 18.52
C CYS A 24 48.02 10.10 19.01
N SER A 25 47.76 11.23 19.67
CA SER A 25 48.43 11.71 20.89
C SER A 25 48.29 13.23 21.03
N SER A 26 47.25 13.66 21.75
CA SER A 26 47.38 14.78 22.68
C SER A 26 46.22 14.67 23.66
N ALA A 27 46.54 14.76 24.94
CA ALA A 27 45.63 14.56 26.06
C ALA A 27 44.32 15.35 25.90
N ALA A 28 43.21 14.77 26.34
CA ALA A 28 41.98 15.54 26.55
C ALA A 28 42.28 16.71 27.51
N PRO A 29 41.77 17.93 27.23
CA PRO A 29 41.89 19.02 28.19
C PRO A 29 41.24 18.61 29.51
N PRO A 30 41.80 18.99 30.67
CA PRO A 30 41.23 18.65 31.96
C PRO A 30 39.79 19.19 32.04
N VAL A 31 38.86 18.33 32.46
CA VAL A 31 37.46 18.70 32.68
C VAL A 31 37.43 19.73 33.81
N GLU A 32 36.85 20.90 33.57
CA GLU A 32 36.60 21.88 34.64
C GLU A 32 35.72 21.22 35.71
N THR A 33 36.23 21.17 36.94
CA THR A 33 35.44 20.72 38.10
C THR A 33 34.29 21.70 38.31
N VAL A 34 33.07 21.26 38.00
CA VAL A 34 31.84 21.96 38.36
C VAL A 34 31.76 21.99 39.88
N ILE A 35 32.04 23.15 40.47
CA ILE A 35 31.76 23.39 41.88
C ILE A 35 30.23 23.38 42.02
N PRO A 36 29.63 22.52 42.87
CA PRO A 36 28.20 22.57 43.12
C PRO A 36 27.89 23.85 43.91
N THR A 37 27.64 24.94 43.20
CA THR A 37 26.96 26.09 43.78
C THR A 37 25.47 25.82 43.70
N ASP A 38 24.84 25.56 44.85
CA ASP A 38 23.39 25.36 45.04
C ASP A 38 22.52 26.58 44.61
N SER A 39 23.09 27.58 43.94
CA SER A 39 22.39 28.75 43.45
C SER A 39 21.57 28.52 42.18
N SER A 40 21.75 27.40 41.47
CA SER A 40 21.04 27.12 40.20
C SER A 40 19.63 26.56 40.36
N VAL A 41 19.17 26.27 41.59
CA VAL A 41 17.77 25.86 41.87
C VAL A 41 16.85 27.03 42.21
N ALA A 42 17.38 28.27 42.30
CA ALA A 42 16.59 29.44 42.68
C ALA A 42 15.65 29.97 41.58
N SER A 43 15.77 29.49 40.33
CA SER A 43 14.87 29.87 39.23
C SER A 43 13.81 28.82 38.90
N LEU A 44 13.57 27.85 39.79
CA LEU A 44 12.45 26.93 39.68
C LEU A 44 11.16 27.66 40.13
N ILE A 45 10.76 28.65 39.35
CA ILE A 45 9.43 29.24 39.45
C ILE A 45 8.50 28.18 38.86
N ASP A 46 7.64 27.60 39.69
CA ASP A 46 6.57 26.73 39.21
C ASP A 46 5.82 27.49 38.12
N VAL A 47 5.93 27.01 36.89
CA VAL A 47 5.12 27.51 35.79
C VAL A 47 3.72 26.99 36.07
N ASP A 48 2.93 27.79 36.80
CA ASP A 48 1.47 27.64 36.91
C ASP A 48 0.88 27.77 35.50
N SER A 49 0.99 26.70 34.73
CA SER A 49 0.25 26.51 33.49
C SER A 49 -1.17 26.17 33.88
N GLY A 50 -1.93 27.22 34.22
CA GLY A 50 -3.38 27.11 34.39
C GLY A 50 -3.95 26.33 33.21
N VAL A 51 -4.83 25.37 33.50
CA VAL A 51 -5.43 24.48 32.49
C VAL A 51 -6.12 25.35 31.44
N SER A 52 -5.50 25.52 30.27
CA SER A 52 -6.09 26.21 29.15
C SER A 52 -7.13 25.28 28.51
N VAL A 53 -8.39 25.45 28.88
CA VAL A 53 -9.50 24.72 28.24
C VAL A 53 -9.73 25.34 26.87
N VAL A 54 -9.65 24.51 25.84
CA VAL A 54 -9.98 24.90 24.47
C VAL A 54 -11.45 25.33 24.44
N SER A 55 -11.77 26.52 23.90
CA SER A 55 -13.16 26.99 23.82
C SER A 55 -13.99 26.05 22.95
N SER A 56 -15.28 25.91 23.27
CA SER A 56 -16.25 25.09 22.51
C SER A 56 -16.30 25.46 21.03
N ASP A 57 -16.04 26.73 20.74
CA ASP A 57 -16.20 27.32 19.41
C ASP A 57 -14.96 27.11 18.54
N PHE A 58 -14.01 26.27 18.96
CA PHE A 58 -12.77 25.99 18.23
C PHE A 58 -13.01 25.48 16.81
N GLN A 59 -14.12 24.77 16.57
CA GLN A 59 -14.47 24.26 15.24
C GLN A 59 -14.83 25.36 14.24
N ASP A 60 -15.37 26.48 14.71
CA ASP A 60 -15.84 27.59 13.86
C ASP A 60 -14.79 28.71 13.71
N GLN A 61 -13.64 28.59 14.37
CA GLN A 61 -12.60 29.61 14.27
C GLN A 61 -11.88 29.55 12.92
N PRO A 62 -11.58 30.72 12.30
CA PRO A 62 -10.84 30.75 11.06
C PRO A 62 -9.44 30.17 11.27
N VAL A 63 -9.01 29.32 10.34
CA VAL A 63 -7.71 28.67 10.36
C VAL A 63 -6.60 29.73 10.29
N LYS A 64 -5.86 29.90 11.39
CA LYS A 64 -4.82 30.93 11.53
C LYS A 64 -3.47 30.52 10.93
N THR A 65 -3.27 29.23 10.64
CA THR A 65 -1.99 28.68 10.21
C THR A 65 -2.11 27.89 8.90
N TYR A 66 -1.19 28.13 7.98
CA TYR A 66 -1.17 27.52 6.65
C TYR A 66 -1.22 25.98 6.66
N THR A 67 -0.58 25.33 7.65
CA THR A 67 -0.55 23.86 7.81
C THR A 67 -1.91 23.23 8.11
N GLN A 68 -2.82 23.99 8.72
CA GLN A 68 -4.17 23.52 9.04
C GLN A 68 -5.11 23.66 7.83
N ALA A 69 -4.85 24.63 6.95
CA ALA A 69 -5.62 24.81 5.72
C ALA A 69 -5.35 23.65 4.75
N GLU A 70 -4.08 23.27 4.60
CA GLU A 70 -3.65 22.11 3.80
C GLU A 70 -4.31 20.81 4.28
N ARG A 71 -4.45 20.63 5.61
CA ARG A 71 -5.16 19.48 6.17
C ARG A 71 -6.64 19.47 5.79
N LEU A 72 -7.30 20.62 5.84
CA LEU A 72 -8.72 20.74 5.48
C LEU A 72 -8.96 20.44 4.00
N GLU A 73 -8.07 20.91 3.12
CA GLU A 73 -8.14 20.64 1.69
C GLU A 73 -7.94 19.16 1.37
N LEU A 74 -7.02 18.49 2.07
CA LEU A 74 -6.82 17.04 1.93
C LEU A 74 -8.03 16.25 2.43
N GLU A 75 -8.60 16.62 3.58
CA GLU A 75 -9.80 15.96 4.12
C GLU A 75 -11.01 16.13 3.19
N ALA A 76 -11.17 17.32 2.59
CA ALA A 76 -12.21 17.58 1.59
C ALA A 76 -12.00 16.77 0.30
N GLN A 77 -10.76 16.64 -0.18
CA GLN A 77 -10.43 15.84 -1.36
C GLN A 77 -10.72 14.35 -1.13
N VAL A 78 -10.35 13.81 0.04
CA VAL A 78 -10.64 12.42 0.40
C VAL A 78 -12.14 12.16 0.50
N ALA A 79 -12.90 13.08 1.12
CA ALA A 79 -14.36 12.97 1.20
C ALA A 79 -15.02 12.99 -0.20
N ALA A 80 -14.58 13.89 -1.08
CA ALA A 80 -15.08 13.97 -2.44
C ALA A 80 -14.74 12.72 -3.28
N GLU A 81 -13.55 12.14 -3.09
CA GLU A 81 -13.17 10.89 -3.76
C GLU A 81 -14.01 9.70 -3.27
N GLU A 82 -14.30 9.63 -1.97
CA GLU A 82 -15.14 8.58 -1.40
C GLU A 82 -16.59 8.67 -1.91
N GLU A 83 -17.17 9.87 -1.97
CA GLU A 83 -18.49 10.08 -2.56
C GLU A 83 -18.52 9.72 -4.04
N ALA A 84 -17.52 10.14 -4.81
CA ALA A 84 -17.39 9.79 -6.22
C ALA A 84 -17.27 8.26 -6.41
N ALA A 85 -16.55 7.57 -5.54
CA ALA A 85 -16.44 6.11 -5.56
C ALA A 85 -17.79 5.44 -5.26
N ARG A 86 -18.54 5.94 -4.26
CA ARG A 86 -19.88 5.44 -3.92
C ARG A 86 -20.88 5.64 -5.07
N VAL A 87 -20.89 6.80 -5.71
CA VAL A 87 -21.75 7.09 -6.87
C VAL A 87 -21.37 6.21 -8.07
N ARG A 88 -20.07 6.02 -8.34
CA ARG A 88 -19.59 5.12 -9.39
C ARG A 88 -20.00 3.67 -9.11
N ALA A 89 -19.92 3.22 -7.87
CA ALA A 89 -20.36 1.88 -7.47
C ALA A 89 -21.88 1.70 -7.65
N ALA A 90 -22.69 2.70 -7.27
CA ALA A 90 -24.14 2.67 -7.48
C ALA A 90 -24.52 2.62 -8.96
N LYS A 91 -23.88 3.43 -9.81
CA LYS A 91 -24.07 3.40 -11.28
C LYS A 91 -23.64 2.08 -11.91
N ARG A 92 -22.58 1.44 -11.39
CA ARG A 92 -22.16 0.10 -11.85
C ARG A 92 -23.21 -0.95 -11.47
N LYS A 93 -23.77 -0.90 -10.25
CA LYS A 93 -24.81 -1.83 -9.81
C LYS A 93 -26.09 -1.74 -10.65
N SER A 94 -26.55 -0.53 -11.01
CA SER A 94 -27.73 -0.38 -11.87
C SER A 94 -27.48 -0.86 -13.31
N LYS A 95 -26.27 -0.63 -13.85
CA LYS A 95 -25.90 -1.12 -15.19
C LYS A 95 -25.83 -2.65 -15.25
N VAL A 96 -25.43 -3.31 -14.16
CA VAL A 96 -25.41 -4.77 -14.06
C VAL A 96 -26.83 -5.35 -14.02
N GLN A 97 -27.79 -4.70 -13.35
CA GLN A 97 -29.18 -5.18 -13.30
C GLN A 97 -29.87 -5.14 -14.68
N ASN A 98 -29.59 -4.12 -15.48
CA ASN A 98 -30.16 -4.00 -16.83
C ASN A 98 -29.54 -4.98 -17.85
N ALA A 99 -28.35 -5.53 -17.56
CA ALA A 99 -27.68 -6.52 -18.41
C ALA A 99 -28.17 -7.97 -18.19
N GLY A 100 -29.08 -8.20 -17.24
CA GLY A 100 -29.60 -9.54 -16.92
C GLY A 100 -30.28 -10.25 -18.10
N GLY A 101 -30.91 -9.50 -19.02
CA GLY A 101 -31.50 -10.04 -20.24
C GLY A 101 -30.48 -10.52 -21.27
N ASP A 102 -29.33 -9.84 -21.37
CA ASP A 102 -28.25 -10.18 -22.31
C ASP A 102 -27.39 -11.35 -21.81
N LEU A 103 -27.32 -11.58 -20.50
CA LEU A 103 -26.57 -12.72 -19.94
C LEU A 103 -27.11 -14.06 -20.44
N LEU A 104 -28.44 -14.22 -20.54
CA LEU A 104 -29.06 -15.44 -21.09
C LEU A 104 -28.75 -15.64 -22.58
N ALA A 105 -28.60 -14.57 -23.35
CA ALA A 105 -28.13 -14.63 -24.74
C ALA A 105 -26.65 -15.00 -24.80
N TRP A 106 -25.84 -14.49 -23.87
CA TRP A 106 -24.41 -14.78 -23.75
C TRP A 106 -24.13 -16.25 -23.34
N PHE A 107 -24.99 -16.83 -22.50
CA PHE A 107 -24.91 -18.25 -22.10
C PHE A 107 -25.28 -19.23 -23.23
N LYS A 108 -26.00 -18.79 -24.26
CA LYS A 108 -26.33 -19.64 -25.42
C LYS A 108 -25.13 -19.93 -26.30
N ASP A 109 -24.08 -19.10 -26.23
CA ASP A 109 -22.81 -19.37 -26.90
C ASP A 109 -21.89 -20.22 -26.00
N PRO A 110 -21.70 -21.52 -26.30
CA PRO A 110 -20.93 -22.41 -25.45
C PRO A 110 -19.45 -22.03 -25.36
N VAL A 111 -18.92 -21.35 -26.39
CA VAL A 111 -17.51 -20.92 -26.43
C VAL A 111 -17.25 -19.76 -25.47
N HIS A 112 -18.16 -18.79 -25.39
CA HIS A 112 -18.01 -17.62 -24.51
C HIS A 112 -18.34 -17.95 -23.06
N SER A 113 -19.40 -18.73 -22.83
CA SER A 113 -19.77 -19.18 -21.49
C SER A 113 -18.75 -20.14 -20.87
N GLY A 114 -18.19 -21.07 -21.65
CA GLY A 114 -17.17 -22.01 -21.17
C GLY A 114 -15.90 -21.32 -20.64
N GLY A 115 -15.38 -20.33 -21.38
CA GLY A 115 -14.22 -19.53 -20.93
C GLY A 115 -14.50 -18.73 -19.67
N ALA A 116 -15.70 -18.15 -19.57
CA ALA A 116 -16.13 -17.43 -18.37
C ALA A 116 -16.22 -18.34 -17.12
N PHE A 117 -16.71 -19.57 -17.27
CA PHE A 117 -16.71 -20.54 -16.16
C PHE A 117 -15.29 -20.95 -15.76
N ALA A 118 -14.42 -21.23 -16.74
CA ALA A 118 -13.05 -21.64 -16.48
C ALA A 118 -12.24 -20.54 -15.78
N SER A 119 -12.34 -19.29 -16.25
CA SER A 119 -11.68 -18.13 -15.63
C SER A 119 -12.21 -17.84 -14.22
N THR A 120 -13.52 -17.96 -14.01
CA THR A 120 -14.13 -17.80 -12.67
C THR A 120 -13.65 -18.89 -11.72
N ALA A 121 -13.64 -20.15 -12.15
CA ALA A 121 -13.12 -21.26 -11.36
C ALA A 121 -11.65 -21.06 -11.00
N LEU A 122 -10.83 -20.59 -11.95
CA LEU A 122 -9.42 -20.30 -11.72
C LEU A 122 -9.23 -19.19 -10.68
N LEU A 123 -9.98 -18.10 -10.79
CA LEU A 123 -9.94 -16.99 -9.82
C LEU A 123 -10.35 -17.43 -8.41
N VAL A 124 -11.45 -18.20 -8.29
CA VAL A 124 -11.90 -18.73 -6.99
C VAL A 124 -10.83 -19.64 -6.40
N THR A 125 -10.24 -20.52 -7.21
CA THR A 125 -9.21 -21.46 -6.75
C THR A 125 -7.96 -20.72 -6.27
N LEU A 126 -7.47 -19.74 -7.03
CA LEU A 126 -6.34 -18.89 -6.62
C LEU A 126 -6.70 -18.06 -5.37
N GLY A 127 -7.91 -17.53 -5.29
CA GLY A 127 -8.37 -16.72 -4.16
C GLY A 127 -8.43 -17.51 -2.86
N VAL A 128 -9.02 -18.71 -2.89
CA VAL A 128 -9.07 -19.62 -1.72
C VAL A 128 -7.67 -20.07 -1.31
N PHE A 129 -6.81 -20.40 -2.28
CA PHE A 129 -5.44 -20.82 -2.00
C PHE A 129 -4.60 -19.69 -1.42
N GLY A 130 -4.71 -18.48 -2.00
CA GLY A 130 -4.08 -17.26 -1.49
C GLY A 130 -4.55 -16.92 -0.09
N TYR A 131 -5.86 -16.99 0.18
CA TYR A 131 -6.43 -16.74 1.50
C TYR A 131 -5.93 -17.73 2.55
N LYS A 132 -5.88 -19.03 2.22
CA LYS A 132 -5.30 -20.05 3.10
C LYS A 132 -3.83 -19.74 3.42
N LYS A 133 -3.01 -19.41 2.43
CA LYS A 133 -1.59 -19.07 2.63
C LYS A 133 -1.41 -17.76 3.40
N TYR A 134 -2.30 -16.80 3.20
CA TYR A 134 -2.33 -15.54 3.97
C TYR A 134 -2.60 -15.79 5.46
N LYS A 135 -3.61 -16.61 5.79
CA LYS A 135 -3.91 -16.95 7.20
C LYS A 135 -2.76 -17.66 7.92
N VAL A 136 -1.94 -18.43 7.20
CA VAL A 136 -0.78 -19.13 7.75
C VAL A 136 0.45 -18.21 7.85
N GLY A 137 0.38 -16.97 7.33
CA GLY A 137 1.52 -16.03 7.32
C GLY A 137 2.58 -16.35 6.28
N GLU A 138 2.34 -17.32 5.40
CA GLU A 138 3.27 -17.76 4.35
C GLU A 138 3.05 -17.04 3.01
N PHE A 139 2.15 -16.06 2.97
CA PHE A 139 1.91 -15.29 1.75
C PHE A 139 3.09 -14.35 1.48
N SER A 140 3.85 -14.66 0.44
CA SER A 140 5.05 -13.95 0.03
C SER A 140 4.88 -13.35 -1.37
N TRP A 141 5.70 -12.36 -1.71
CA TRP A 141 5.82 -11.85 -3.08
C TRP A 141 6.17 -12.96 -4.09
N LYS A 142 6.86 -14.02 -3.65
CA LYS A 142 7.11 -15.21 -4.50
C LYS A 142 5.82 -15.95 -4.83
N THR A 143 4.95 -16.19 -3.85
CA THR A 143 3.66 -16.87 -4.09
C THR A 143 2.72 -16.00 -4.90
N ALA A 144 2.73 -14.68 -4.67
CA ALA A 144 2.00 -13.73 -5.50
C ALA A 144 2.50 -13.74 -6.96
N GLY A 145 3.82 -13.77 -7.17
CA GLY A 145 4.44 -13.86 -8.48
C GLY A 145 4.09 -15.15 -9.23
N ILE A 146 4.05 -16.29 -8.54
CA ILE A 146 3.59 -17.56 -9.13
C ILE A 146 2.11 -17.49 -9.50
N GLY A 147 1.26 -16.90 -8.65
CA GLY A 147 -0.15 -16.69 -8.98
C GLY A 147 -0.33 -15.80 -10.21
N ALA A 148 0.45 -14.73 -10.32
CA ALA A 148 0.45 -13.85 -11.47
C ALA A 148 0.91 -14.55 -12.76
N SER A 149 1.94 -15.40 -12.70
CA SER A 149 2.40 -16.14 -13.89
C SER A 149 1.37 -17.16 -14.37
N VAL A 150 0.64 -17.82 -13.45
CA VAL A 150 -0.47 -18.71 -13.79
C VAL A 150 -1.59 -17.95 -14.51
N LEU A 151 -1.96 -16.77 -14.02
CA LEU A 151 -2.99 -15.94 -14.66
C LEU A 151 -2.58 -15.52 -16.08
N VAL A 152 -1.33 -15.09 -16.27
CA VAL A 152 -0.80 -14.73 -17.58
C VAL A 152 -0.78 -15.94 -18.52
N GLY A 153 -0.28 -17.09 -18.05
CA GLY A 153 -0.22 -18.33 -18.84
C GLY A 153 -1.61 -18.81 -19.26
N PHE A 154 -2.57 -18.80 -18.32
CA PHE A 154 -3.96 -19.17 -18.62
C PHE A 154 -4.59 -18.25 -19.66
N SER A 155 -4.35 -16.94 -19.56
CA SER A 155 -4.89 -15.95 -20.51
C SER A 155 -4.39 -16.19 -21.94
N LEU A 156 -3.11 -16.56 -22.10
CA LEU A 156 -2.56 -16.90 -23.41
C LEU A 156 -3.19 -18.18 -23.98
N VAL A 157 -3.33 -19.22 -23.15
CA VAL A 157 -3.95 -20.49 -23.57
C VAL A 157 -5.41 -20.26 -24.00
N GLU A 158 -6.18 -19.51 -23.21
CA GLU A 158 -7.57 -19.19 -23.50
C GLU A 158 -7.71 -18.38 -24.81
N PHE A 159 -6.81 -17.43 -25.07
CA PHE A 159 -6.78 -16.67 -26.32
C PHE A 159 -6.57 -17.58 -27.55
N TYR A 160 -5.56 -18.45 -27.51
CA TYR A 160 -5.28 -19.36 -28.62
C TYR A 160 -6.38 -20.42 -28.80
N ALA A 161 -6.92 -20.96 -27.71
CA ALA A 161 -8.03 -21.92 -27.75
C ALA A 161 -9.29 -21.28 -28.37
N THR A 162 -9.61 -20.05 -27.99
CA THR A 162 -10.75 -19.31 -28.56
C THR A 162 -10.55 -19.04 -30.05
N LYS A 163 -9.35 -18.59 -30.46
CA LYS A 163 -9.01 -18.41 -31.88
C LYS A 163 -9.14 -19.70 -32.68
N PHE A 164 -8.67 -20.82 -32.13
CA PHE A 164 -8.79 -22.13 -32.76
C PHE A 164 -10.25 -22.57 -32.90
N ALA A 165 -11.04 -22.46 -31.82
CA ALA A 165 -12.45 -22.82 -31.82
C ALA A 165 -13.27 -21.97 -32.81
N GLN A 166 -13.04 -20.66 -32.87
CA GLN A 166 -13.67 -19.77 -33.85
C GLN A 166 -13.35 -20.17 -35.29
N ASN A 167 -12.08 -20.46 -35.58
CA ASN A 167 -11.67 -20.91 -36.91
C ASN A 167 -12.28 -22.26 -37.30
N TYR A 168 -12.39 -23.18 -36.34
CA TYR A 168 -13.02 -24.48 -36.53
C TYR A 168 -14.53 -24.36 -36.81
N LEU A 169 -15.24 -23.52 -36.04
CA LEU A 169 -16.67 -23.27 -36.25
C LEU A 169 -16.93 -22.59 -37.60
N LYS A 170 -16.09 -21.63 -38.00
CA LYS A 170 -16.19 -20.95 -39.30
C LYS A 170 -16.03 -21.91 -40.49
N LYS A 171 -15.13 -22.88 -40.39
CA LYS A 171 -14.95 -23.93 -41.42
C LYS A 171 -16.15 -24.88 -41.54
N LYS A 172 -16.97 -25.02 -40.50
CA LYS A 172 -18.13 -25.92 -40.49
C LYS A 172 -19.39 -25.26 -41.06
N GLN A 173 -19.41 -23.93 -41.17
CA GLN A 173 -20.53 -23.16 -41.72
C GLN A 173 -20.41 -22.86 -43.23
N ASN A 174 -19.24 -23.12 -43.82
CA ASN A 174 -19.00 -23.10 -45.27
C ASN A 174 -19.00 -24.53 -45.81
#